data_AF-A0A2H0PNM9-F1
#
_entry.id   AF-A0A2H0PNM9-F1
#
_cell.length_a   1.000
_cell.length_b   1.000
_cell.length_c   1.000
_cell.angle_alpha   90.00
_cell.angle_beta   90.00
_cell.angle_gamma   90.00
#
_symmetry.space_group_name_H-M   'P 1'
#
loop_
_entity.id
_entity.type
_entity.pdbx_description
1 polymer ?
#
loop_
_entity_poly.entity_id
_entity_poly.type
_entity_poly.pdbx_seq_one_letter_code
_entity_poly.pdbx_strand_id
1 'polypeptide(L)'
;MSTEWPESAKSLLEKRYECFTKGDVDFILESHHPETKEQIQRQAVEEWSKNSKWHGLKVDSVDEKSDKTVIDFTVIYERDFEKRFHREIAEFKKHEGKWFYFDSSFPKPETIRNDQKIGRNDPCTCGSGKKFKKCHGA
;
A
#
# COMPACT_ATOMS: atom_id res chain seq x y z
N MET A 1 25.32 12.00 12.81
CA MET A 1 25.06 11.22 11.58
C MET A 1 24.44 12.18 10.59
N SER A 2 24.98 12.29 9.37
CA SER A 2 24.47 13.22 8.37
C SER A 2 23.01 12.90 8.06
N THR A 3 22.09 13.75 8.51
CA THR A 3 20.67 13.64 8.19
C THR A 3 20.46 14.19 6.78
N GLU A 4 21.05 13.53 5.78
CA GLU A 4 20.86 13.92 4.39
C GLU A 4 19.41 13.65 3.98
N TRP A 5 18.80 14.67 3.38
CA TRP A 5 17.43 14.56 2.90
C TRP A 5 17.41 13.66 1.67
N PRO A 6 16.46 12.71 1.56
CA PRO A 6 16.40 11.82 0.41
C PRO A 6 16.22 12.57 -0.92
N GLU A 7 17.00 12.19 -1.92
CA GLU A 7 16.99 12.80 -3.26
C GLU A 7 15.80 12.31 -4.13
N SER A 8 15.17 11.20 -3.74
CA SER A 8 14.02 10.60 -4.41
C SER A 8 12.90 10.22 -3.43
N ALA A 9 11.68 10.13 -3.94
CA ALA A 9 10.52 9.67 -3.16
C ALA A 9 10.70 8.23 -2.65
N LYS A 10 11.31 7.36 -3.46
CA LYS A 10 11.60 5.97 -3.06
C LYS A 10 12.59 5.94 -1.90
N SER A 11 13.69 6.68 -1.99
CA SER A 11 14.67 6.77 -0.90
C SER A 11 14.06 7.37 0.37
N LEU A 12 13.08 8.28 0.23
CA LEU A 12 12.31 8.78 1.37
C LEU A 12 11.44 7.70 2.00
N LEU A 13 10.74 6.88 1.20
CA LEU A 13 9.97 5.75 1.69
C LEU A 13 10.88 4.75 2.44
N GLU A 14 12.02 4.39 1.88
CA GLU A 14 12.99 3.47 2.48
C GLU A 14 13.53 4.01 3.82
N LYS A 15 13.92 5.29 3.86
CA LYS A 15 14.38 5.94 5.09
C LYS A 15 13.28 6.03 6.14
N ARG A 16 12.03 6.30 5.75
CA ARG A 16 10.88 6.26 6.66
C ARG A 16 10.68 4.86 7.22
N TYR A 17 10.75 3.83 6.40
CA TYR A 17 10.67 2.45 6.87
C TYR A 17 11.78 2.13 7.89
N GLU A 18 13.03 2.53 7.63
CA GLU A 18 14.11 2.37 8.60
C GLU A 18 13.88 3.12 9.92
N CYS A 19 13.31 4.32 9.86
CA CYS A 19 12.94 5.07 11.05
C CYS A 19 11.85 4.35 11.85
N PHE A 20 10.87 3.73 11.19
CA PHE A 20 9.89 2.86 11.83
C PHE A 20 10.54 1.66 12.53
N THR A 21 11.56 1.03 11.93
CA THR A 21 12.26 -0.10 12.55
C THR A 21 13.13 0.30 13.74
N LYS A 22 13.62 1.54 13.76
CA LYS A 22 14.48 2.09 14.83
C LYS A 22 13.70 2.80 15.95
N GLY A 23 12.40 3.06 15.79
CA GLY A 23 11.65 3.87 16.76
C GLY A 23 11.84 5.38 16.60
N ASP A 24 12.46 5.82 15.50
CA ASP A 24 12.76 7.24 15.24
C ASP A 24 11.55 7.92 14.61
N VAL A 25 10.61 8.35 15.45
CA VAL A 25 9.35 8.96 15.01
C VAL A 25 9.53 10.42 14.58
N ASP A 26 10.58 11.09 15.02
CA ASP A 26 10.82 12.49 14.69
C ASP A 26 11.04 12.70 13.18
N PHE A 27 11.82 11.82 12.53
CA PHE A 27 11.98 11.87 11.08
C PHE A 27 10.68 11.58 10.33
N ILE A 28 9.83 10.67 10.83
CA ILE A 28 8.54 10.35 10.21
C ILE A 28 7.63 11.58 10.19
N LEU A 29 7.60 12.33 11.29
CA LEU A 29 6.81 13.56 11.43
C LEU A 29 7.42 14.73 10.64
N GLU A 30 8.74 14.85 10.61
CA GLU A 30 9.44 15.89 9.85
C GLU A 30 9.26 15.71 8.34
N SER A 31 9.26 14.46 7.86
CA SER A 31 9.11 14.13 6.45
C SER A 31 7.67 14.12 5.93
N HIS A 32 6.68 14.50 6.76
CA HIS A 32 5.33 14.80 6.27
C HIS A 32 5.27 16.16 5.62
N HIS A 33 4.48 16.27 4.56
CA HIS A 33 4.24 17.52 3.86
C HIS A 33 3.56 18.52 4.81
N PRO A 34 3.95 19.81 4.83
CA PRO A 34 3.39 20.81 5.74
C PRO A 34 1.87 20.91 5.67
N GLU A 35 1.26 20.70 4.50
CA GLU A 35 -0.19 20.71 4.32
C GLU A 35 -0.94 19.56 5.03
N THR A 36 -0.29 18.40 5.22
CA THR A 36 -0.93 17.20 5.80
C THR A 36 -0.34 16.81 7.17
N LYS A 37 0.69 17.54 7.62
CA LYS A 37 1.40 17.29 8.89
C LYS A 37 0.50 17.38 10.13
N GLU A 38 -0.61 18.11 10.09
CA GLU A 38 -1.56 18.18 11.20
C GLU A 38 -2.45 16.94 11.31
N GLN A 39 -2.55 16.12 10.25
CA GLN A 39 -3.37 14.91 10.23
C GLN A 39 -2.67 13.71 10.90
N ILE A 40 -1.35 13.76 11.05
CA ILE A 40 -0.57 12.70 11.66
C ILE A 40 -0.48 12.87 13.19
N GLN A 41 -0.89 11.83 13.91
CA GLN A 41 -0.78 11.78 15.35
C GLN A 41 0.50 11.05 15.75
N ARG A 42 1.44 11.75 16.40
CA ARG A 42 2.70 11.15 16.91
C ARG A 42 2.45 9.84 17.65
N GLN A 43 1.43 9.80 18.51
CA GLN A 43 1.09 8.60 19.28
C GLN A 43 0.76 7.39 18.39
N ALA A 44 0.01 7.58 17.30
CA ALA A 44 -0.33 6.50 16.38
C ALA A 44 0.93 5.94 15.68
N VAL A 45 1.86 6.83 15.32
CA VAL A 45 3.13 6.48 14.67
C VAL A 45 4.04 5.73 15.65
N GLU A 46 4.14 6.20 16.89
CA GLU A 46 4.89 5.54 17.95
C GLU A 46 4.32 4.16 18.28
N GLU A 47 3.00 4.03 18.37
CA GLU A 47 2.35 2.76 18.64
C GLU A 47 2.66 1.76 17.53
N TRP A 48 2.57 2.19 16.26
CA TRP A 48 2.88 1.32 15.14
C TRP A 48 4.35 0.91 15.10
N SER A 49 5.26 1.85 15.40
CA SER A 49 6.71 1.59 15.47
C SER A 49 7.09 0.61 16.59
N LYS A 50 6.58 0.81 17.81
CA LYS A 50 6.97 0.05 19.00
C LYS A 50 6.35 -1.35 19.10
N ASN A 51 5.14 -1.53 18.58
CA ASN A 51 4.40 -2.80 18.72
C ASN A 51 4.55 -3.74 17.53
N SER A 52 5.44 -3.44 16.60
CA SER A 52 5.61 -4.20 15.36
C SER A 52 7.03 -4.72 15.25
N LYS A 53 7.17 -6.02 14.97
CA LYS A 53 8.44 -6.60 14.54
C LYS A 53 8.52 -6.54 13.03
N TRP A 54 9.41 -5.72 12.51
CA TRP A 54 9.52 -5.43 11.09
C TRP A 54 10.28 -6.54 10.36
N HIS A 55 9.70 -7.05 9.26
CA HIS A 55 10.31 -8.12 8.45
C HIS A 55 10.80 -7.64 7.08
N GLY A 56 10.13 -6.65 6.47
CA GLY A 56 10.59 -6.08 5.21
C GLY A 56 9.63 -5.08 4.59
N LEU A 57 10.11 -4.40 3.56
CA LEU A 57 9.37 -3.51 2.69
C LEU A 57 9.45 -4.05 1.26
N LYS A 58 8.30 -4.20 0.58
CA LYS A 58 8.23 -4.55 -0.85
C LYS A 58 7.60 -3.39 -1.61
N VAL A 59 8.27 -2.88 -2.63
CA VAL A 59 7.67 -1.93 -3.59
C VAL A 59 7.04 -2.72 -4.73
N ASP A 60 5.76 -2.49 -5.01
CA ASP A 60 5.00 -3.15 -6.07
C ASP A 60 5.01 -2.33 -7.36
N SER A 61 4.84 -1.00 -7.26
CA SER A 61 4.93 -0.09 -8.39
C SER A 61 5.36 1.32 -7.98
N VAL A 62 5.94 2.06 -8.92
CA VAL A 62 6.38 3.45 -8.77
C VAL A 62 5.93 4.24 -10.00
N ASP A 63 5.16 5.30 -9.81
CA ASP A 63 4.75 6.27 -10.83
C ASP A 63 5.45 7.61 -10.54
N GLU A 64 6.59 7.85 -11.19
CA GLU A 64 7.42 9.03 -10.96
C GLU A 64 7.06 10.16 -11.94
N LYS A 65 6.87 11.38 -11.41
CA LYS A 65 6.67 12.63 -12.15
C LYS A 65 7.58 13.72 -11.61
N SER A 66 7.63 14.87 -12.29
CA SER A 66 8.51 16.01 -11.99
C SER A 66 8.44 16.50 -10.54
N ASP A 67 7.24 16.60 -9.99
CA ASP A 67 6.93 17.20 -8.69
C ASP A 67 6.12 16.25 -7.77
N LYS A 68 5.76 15.08 -8.28
CA LYS A 68 4.94 14.09 -7.58
C LYS A 68 5.41 12.69 -7.91
N THR A 69 5.41 11.80 -6.93
CA THR A 69 5.65 10.37 -7.13
C THR A 69 4.64 9.57 -6.34
N VAL A 70 4.04 8.56 -6.95
CA VAL A 70 3.12 7.64 -6.27
C VAL A 70 3.78 6.28 -6.17
N ILE A 71 3.78 5.68 -4.98
CA ILE A 71 4.41 4.39 -4.71
C ILE A 71 3.39 3.44 -4.10
N ASP A 72 3.16 2.30 -4.74
CA ASP A 72 2.45 1.16 -4.14
C ASP A 72 3.49 0.26 -3.47
N PHE A 73 3.34 0.03 -2.16
CA PHE A 73 4.25 -0.80 -1.40
C PHE A 73 3.51 -1.60 -0.34
N THR A 74 4.15 -2.67 0.13
CA THR A 74 3.68 -3.53 1.20
C THR A 74 4.74 -3.63 2.28
N VAL A 75 4.36 -3.28 3.51
CA VAL A 75 5.19 -3.50 4.69
C VAL A 75 4.79 -4.82 5.33
N ILE A 76 5.80 -5.65 5.59
CA ILE A 76 5.65 -6.96 6.22
C ILE A 76 6.15 -6.82 7.65
N TYR A 77 5.26 -7.10 8.61
CA TYR A 77 5.56 -7.02 10.03
C TYR A 77 4.82 -8.11 10.80
N GLU A 78 5.27 -8.39 12.02
CA GLU A 78 4.67 -9.33 12.95
C GLU A 78 4.14 -8.55 14.15
N ARG A 79 2.88 -8.79 14.50
CA ARG A 79 2.19 -8.23 15.66
C ARG A 79 1.32 -9.33 16.26
N ASP A 80 1.37 -9.51 17.58
CA ASP A 80 0.65 -10.58 18.28
C ASP A 80 0.96 -11.99 17.71
N PHE A 81 2.21 -12.24 17.31
CA PHE A 81 2.68 -13.47 16.64
C PHE A 81 2.04 -13.77 15.28
N GLU A 82 1.26 -12.83 14.73
CA GLU A 82 0.69 -12.93 13.40
C GLU A 82 1.49 -12.08 12.41
N LYS A 83 1.91 -12.71 11.31
CA LYS A 83 2.53 -12.00 10.19
C LYS A 83 1.46 -11.24 9.41
N ARG A 84 1.62 -9.92 9.34
CA ARG A 84 0.71 -8.98 8.67
C ARG A 84 1.38 -8.34 7.45
N PHE A 85 0.54 -7.97 6.49
CA PHE A 85 0.92 -7.32 5.24
C PHE A 85 0.13 -6.02 5.15
N HIS A 86 0.81 -4.89 5.31
CA HIS A 86 0.22 -3.56 5.22
C HIS A 86 0.52 -2.99 3.85
N ARG A 87 -0.44 -3.06 2.93
CA ARG A 87 -0.30 -2.53 1.57
C ARG A 87 -0.88 -1.12 1.51
N GLU A 88 -0.10 -0.19 0.98
CA GLU A 88 -0.46 1.22 0.86
C GLU A 88 -0.04 1.76 -0.50
N ILE A 89 -0.78 2.76 -0.99
CA ILE A 89 -0.42 3.61 -2.10
C ILE A 89 -0.12 4.99 -1.51
N ALA A 90 1.16 5.35 -1.43
CA ALA A 90 1.57 6.64 -0.90
C ALA A 90 1.89 7.63 -2.02
N GLU A 91 1.44 8.86 -1.83
CA GLU A 91 1.80 10.01 -2.64
C GLU A 91 2.92 10.80 -1.97
N PHE A 92 3.95 11.12 -2.75
CA PHE A 92 5.05 11.98 -2.36
C PHE A 92 5.04 13.21 -3.24
N LYS A 93 5.27 14.38 -2.65
CA LYS A 93 5.37 15.65 -3.36
C LYS A 93 6.70 16.33 -3.12
N LYS A 94 7.19 17.02 -4.13
CA LYS A 94 8.39 17.84 -4.02
C LYS A 94 8.00 19.25 -3.56
N HIS A 95 8.55 19.68 -2.43
CA HIS A 95 8.34 21.00 -1.85
C HIS A 95 9.72 21.62 -1.57
N GLU A 96 9.97 22.84 -2.09
CA GLU A 96 11.26 23.54 -1.94
C GLU A 96 12.49 22.69 -2.30
N GLY A 97 12.37 21.87 -3.35
CA GLY A 97 13.46 21.00 -3.82
C GLY A 97 13.61 19.68 -3.05
N LYS A 98 12.83 19.45 -1.99
CA LYS A 98 12.86 18.27 -1.12
C LYS A 98 11.61 17.41 -1.28
N TRP A 99 11.75 16.09 -1.17
CA TRP A 99 10.60 15.18 -1.19
C TRP A 99 9.94 15.08 0.18
N PHE A 100 8.61 15.07 0.22
CA PHE A 100 7.82 14.86 1.41
C PHE A 100 6.75 13.81 1.16
N TYR A 101 6.42 13.05 2.19
CA TYR A 101 5.24 12.19 2.19
C TYR A 101 3.99 13.07 2.30
N PHE A 102 3.12 13.01 1.30
CA PHE A 102 1.94 13.86 1.22
C PHE A 102 0.72 13.17 1.81
N ASP A 103 0.34 12.02 1.26
CA ASP A 103 -0.87 11.29 1.65
C ASP A 103 -0.70 9.79 1.35
N SER A 104 -1.57 8.96 1.92
CA SER A 104 -1.69 7.56 1.50
C SER A 104 -3.12 7.09 1.45
N SER A 105 -3.37 6.15 0.55
CA SER A 105 -4.63 5.44 0.42
C SER A 105 -4.40 3.93 0.40
N PHE A 106 -5.45 3.17 0.73
CA PHE A 106 -5.43 1.72 0.61
C PHE A 106 -5.93 1.31 -0.78
N PRO A 107 -5.25 0.40 -1.49
CA PRO A 107 -5.78 -0.13 -2.73
C PRO A 107 -7.14 -0.76 -2.45
N LYS A 108 -8.12 -0.47 -3.31
CA LYS A 108 -9.42 -1.12 -3.23
C LYS A 108 -9.21 -2.61 -3.47
N PRO A 109 -9.81 -3.51 -2.66
CA PRO A 109 -9.73 -4.94 -2.93
C PRO A 109 -10.24 -5.19 -4.34
N GLU A 110 -9.44 -5.84 -5.17
CA GLU A 110 -9.84 -6.19 -6.51
C GLU A 110 -11.04 -7.15 -6.40
N THR A 111 -12.22 -6.69 -6.82
CA THR A 111 -13.39 -7.56 -6.86
C THR A 111 -13.14 -8.61 -7.92
N ILE A 112 -12.91 -9.85 -7.49
CA ILE A 112 -12.86 -11.01 -8.40
C ILE A 112 -14.27 -11.14 -9.02
N ARG A 113 -14.48 -10.55 -10.20
CA ARG A 113 -15.67 -10.84 -10.99
C ARG A 113 -15.50 -12.27 -11.51
N ASN A 114 -16.21 -13.21 -10.90
CA ASN A 114 -16.37 -14.53 -11.50
C ASN A 114 -17.21 -14.37 -12.78
N ASP A 115 -16.51 -14.16 -13.90
CA ASP A 115 -17.12 -13.96 -15.22
C ASP A 115 -17.59 -15.27 -15.86
N GLN A 116 -17.48 -16.41 -15.16
CA GLN A 116 -18.03 -17.69 -15.64
C GLN A 116 -19.56 -17.71 -15.49
N LYS A 117 -20.27 -16.83 -16.19
CA LYS A 117 -21.69 -16.97 -16.43
C LYS A 117 -21.86 -17.88 -17.64
N ILE A 118 -22.17 -19.15 -17.40
CA ILE A 118 -22.57 -20.07 -18.47
C ILE A 118 -23.74 -19.47 -19.25
N GLY A 119 -23.54 -19.28 -20.56
CA GLY A 119 -24.56 -18.70 -21.43
C GLY A 119 -25.82 -19.57 -21.48
N ARG A 120 -27.00 -18.95 -21.56
CA ARG A 120 -28.29 -19.67 -21.63
C ARG A 120 -28.33 -20.72 -22.76
N ASN A 121 -27.58 -20.51 -23.84
CA ASN A 121 -27.48 -21.41 -24.99
C ASN A 121 -26.24 -22.32 -25.00
N ASP A 122 -25.29 -22.16 -24.08
CA ASP A 122 -24.07 -22.98 -23.97
C ASP A 122 -24.38 -24.43 -23.58
N PRO A 123 -23.52 -25.40 -23.92
CA PRO A 123 -23.65 -26.77 -23.45
C PRO A 123 -23.63 -26.81 -21.92
N CYS A 124 -24.56 -27.56 -21.34
CA CYS A 124 -24.72 -27.65 -19.90
C CYS A 124 -23.55 -28.41 -19.26
N THR A 125 -23.04 -27.88 -18.13
CA THR A 125 -21.90 -28.45 -17.39
C THR A 125 -22.14 -29.83 -16.78
N CYS A 126 -23.39 -30.30 -16.72
CA CYS A 126 -23.74 -31.64 -16.25
C CYS A 126 -23.38 -32.79 -17.23
N GLY A 127 -22.78 -32.49 -18.38
CA GLY A 127 -22.39 -33.50 -19.37
C GLY A 127 -23.55 -34.10 -20.19
N SER A 128 -24.78 -33.60 -20.02
CA SER A 128 -25.97 -34.11 -20.72
C SER A 128 -26.01 -33.80 -22.23
N GLY A 129 -25.07 -33.01 -22.77
CA GLY A 129 -25.05 -32.56 -24.17
C GLY A 129 -26.15 -31.56 -24.55
N LYS A 130 -27.04 -31.18 -23.61
CA LYS A 130 -28.14 -30.23 -23.82
C LYS A 130 -27.69 -28.80 -23.55
N LYS A 131 -28.33 -27.81 -24.19
CA LYS A 131 -28.14 -26.38 -23.88
C LYS A 131 -28.55 -26.09 -22.43
N PHE A 132 -27.82 -25.21 -21.74
CA PHE A 132 -28.01 -24.88 -20.33
C PHE A 132 -29.47 -24.56 -19.99
N LYS A 133 -30.14 -23.72 -20.78
CA LYS A 133 -31.58 -23.38 -20.62
C LYS A 133 -32.57 -24.54 -20.70
N LYS A 134 -32.19 -25.63 -21.36
CA LYS A 134 -33.03 -26.83 -21.50
C LYS A 134 -32.66 -27.90 -20.48
N CYS A 135 -31.83 -27.55 -19.50
CA CYS A 135 -31.30 -28.47 -18.51
C CYS A 135 -31.30 -27.80 -17.12
N HIS A 136 -30.20 -27.15 -16.73
CA HIS A 136 -30.06 -26.54 -15.40
C HIS A 136 -30.35 -25.03 -15.35
N GLY A 137 -30.66 -24.39 -16.48
CA GLY A 137 -30.94 -22.95 -16.58
C GLY A 137 -32.43 -22.61 -16.63
N ALA A 138 -33.26 -23.36 -15.90
CA ALA A 138 -34.70 -23.15 -15.76
C ALA A 138 -34.99 -22.02 -14.76
#